data_AF-A0A179IN36-F1
#
_entry.id   AF-A0A179IN36-F1
#
_cell.length_a   1.000
_cell.length_b   1.000
_cell.length_c   1.000
_cell.angle_alpha   90.00
_cell.angle_beta   90.00
_cell.angle_gamma   90.00
#
_symmetry.space_group_name_H-M   'P 1'
#
loop_
_entity.id
_entity.type
_entity.pdbx_description
1 polymer ?
#
loop_
_entity_poly.entity_id
_entity_poly.type
_entity_poly.pdbx_seq_one_letter_code
_entity_poly.pdbx_strand_id
1 'polypeptide(L)'
;EASSAWKKPRPRGFDRLLQAGFTQSEIATLRTQFASIHTERFASDAMPSPDTMRGMEDAWIDGNAGELPSAASPLEDDITNMSTVLDVMIRAMMIGFFFPLGSVTWLLRQDVWGEKWRIFVGSGVVLSLTVGIFMTMGSER
;
A
#
# COMPACT_ATOMS: atom_id res chain seq x y z
N GLU A 1 -34.07 44.32 -11.39
CA GLU A 1 -33.47 43.17 -12.10
C GLU A 1 -31.97 43.12 -11.79
N ALA A 2 -31.56 42.26 -10.87
CA ALA A 2 -30.14 42.07 -10.55
C ALA A 2 -29.70 40.74 -11.15
N SER A 3 -29.03 40.81 -12.31
CA SER A 3 -28.51 39.65 -13.02
C SER A 3 -27.42 38.98 -12.18
N SER A 4 -27.74 37.83 -11.60
CA SER A 4 -26.79 36.96 -10.90
C SER A 4 -25.82 36.38 -11.94
N ALA A 5 -24.68 37.03 -12.12
CA ALA A 5 -23.59 36.54 -12.95
C ALA A 5 -23.15 35.16 -12.45
N TRP A 6 -23.59 34.11 -13.14
CA TRP A 6 -23.14 32.73 -12.94
C TRP A 6 -21.65 32.66 -13.28
N LYS A 7 -20.78 32.93 -12.30
CA LYS A 7 -19.37 32.55 -12.41
C LYS A 7 -19.37 31.03 -12.46
N LYS A 8 -19.01 30.45 -13.61
CA LYS A 8 -18.78 29.00 -13.72
C LYS A 8 -17.95 28.57 -12.52
N PRO A 9 -18.39 27.58 -11.72
CA PRO A 9 -17.62 27.09 -10.59
C PRO A 9 -16.21 26.79 -11.08
N ARG A 10 -15.20 27.35 -10.41
CA ARG A 10 -13.80 27.01 -10.68
C ARG A 10 -13.70 25.49 -10.57
N PRO A 11 -13.07 24.76 -11.50
CA PRO A 11 -12.91 23.31 -11.35
C PRO A 11 -12.19 23.03 -10.02
N ARG A 12 -12.75 22.12 -9.21
CA ARG A 12 -12.25 21.74 -7.89
C ARG A 12 -12.09 20.23 -7.83
N GLY A 13 -11.17 19.74 -6.99
CA GLY A 13 -10.84 18.33 -6.91
C GLY A 13 -10.34 17.81 -8.26
N PHE A 14 -10.76 16.61 -8.63
CA PHE A 14 -10.29 15.97 -9.87
C PHE A 14 -10.71 16.68 -11.16
N ASP A 15 -11.68 17.59 -11.11
CA ASP A 15 -12.04 18.40 -12.29
C ASP A 15 -10.91 19.35 -12.71
N ARG A 16 -9.92 19.62 -11.83
CA ARG A 16 -8.69 20.35 -12.18
C ARG A 16 -7.84 19.57 -13.18
N LEU A 17 -7.88 18.23 -13.15
CA LEU A 17 -7.12 17.38 -14.06
C LEU A 17 -7.61 17.50 -15.52
N LEU A 18 -8.85 17.93 -15.75
CA LEU A 18 -9.35 18.26 -17.09
C LEU A 18 -8.53 19.38 -17.74
N GLN A 19 -8.07 20.36 -16.95
CA GLN A 19 -7.22 21.44 -17.46
C GLN A 19 -5.81 20.96 -17.80
N ALA A 20 -5.37 19.84 -17.20
CA ALA A 20 -4.10 19.19 -17.47
C ALA A 20 -4.15 18.22 -18.66
N GLY A 21 -5.33 18.00 -19.26
CA GLY A 21 -5.51 17.12 -20.42
C GLY A 21 -6.05 15.73 -20.12
N PHE A 22 -6.42 15.44 -18.86
CA PHE A 22 -7.12 14.19 -18.53
C PHE A 22 -8.53 14.17 -19.14
N THR A 23 -8.98 12.97 -19.50
CA THR A 23 -10.33 12.72 -19.98
C THR A 23 -11.33 12.55 -18.83
N GLN A 24 -12.62 12.77 -19.11
CA GLN A 24 -13.70 12.53 -18.14
C GLN A 24 -13.73 11.08 -17.64
N SER A 25 -13.41 10.12 -18.51
CA SER A 25 -13.34 8.70 -18.17
C SER A 25 -12.22 8.40 -17.16
N GLU A 26 -11.03 8.98 -17.34
CA GLU A 26 -9.91 8.77 -16.41
C GLU A 26 -10.22 9.36 -15.04
N ILE A 27 -10.88 10.53 -15.00
CA ILE A 27 -11.29 11.17 -13.75
C ILE A 27 -12.35 10.34 -13.01
N ALA A 28 -13.29 9.73 -13.73
CA ALA A 28 -14.25 8.81 -13.11
C ALA A 28 -13.56 7.60 -12.48
N THR A 29 -12.54 7.05 -13.14
CA THR A 29 -11.71 5.98 -12.58
C THR A 29 -10.94 6.44 -11.34
N LEU A 30 -10.29 7.61 -11.39
CA LEU A 30 -9.58 8.19 -10.23
C LEU A 30 -10.51 8.44 -9.04
N ARG A 31 -11.73 8.96 -9.28
CA ARG A 31 -12.75 9.11 -8.24
C ARG A 31 -13.15 7.78 -7.61
N THR A 32 -13.29 6.74 -8.42
CA THR A 32 -13.65 5.40 -7.93
C THR A 32 -12.54 4.80 -7.08
N GLN A 33 -11.28 4.94 -7.51
CA GLN A 33 -10.09 4.52 -6.75
C GLN A 33 -9.94 5.30 -5.44
N PHE A 34 -10.14 6.62 -5.48
CA PHE A 34 -10.11 7.47 -4.30
C PHE A 34 -11.21 7.09 -3.31
N ALA A 35 -12.43 6.84 -3.81
CA ALA A 35 -13.56 6.42 -3.00
C ALA A 35 -13.30 5.06 -2.34
N SER A 36 -12.72 4.07 -3.04
CA SER A 36 -12.42 2.76 -2.44
C SER A 36 -11.40 2.88 -1.30
N ILE A 37 -10.30 3.61 -1.50
CA ILE A 37 -9.27 3.86 -0.47
C ILE A 37 -9.87 4.53 0.77
N HIS A 38 -10.75 5.50 0.57
CA HIS A 38 -11.35 6.26 1.67
C HIS A 38 -12.54 5.56 2.33
N THR A 39 -13.29 4.71 1.60
CA THR A 39 -14.44 3.97 2.16
C THR A 39 -14.02 3.03 3.28
N GLU A 40 -12.83 2.43 3.20
CA GLU A 40 -12.28 1.60 4.29
C GLU A 40 -11.96 2.42 5.56
N ARG A 41 -11.69 3.73 5.41
CA ARG A 41 -11.34 4.62 6.53
C ARG A 41 -12.57 5.21 7.23
N PHE A 42 -13.66 5.44 6.50
CA PHE A 42 -14.88 6.08 7.00
C PHE A 42 -15.93 5.03 7.36
N ALA A 43 -15.75 4.39 8.52
CA ALA A 43 -16.80 3.59 9.13
C ALA A 43 -17.96 4.48 9.62
N SER A 44 -19.08 4.40 8.90
CA SER A 44 -20.49 4.68 9.23
C SER A 44 -20.97 5.90 10.05
N ASP A 45 -20.14 6.74 10.69
CA ASP A 45 -20.69 7.77 11.60
C ASP A 45 -20.27 9.23 11.33
N ALA A 46 -19.63 9.48 10.19
CA ALA A 46 -19.40 10.84 9.70
C ALA A 46 -19.24 10.82 8.18
N MET A 47 -20.36 10.73 7.44
CA MET A 47 -20.30 10.88 5.99
C MET A 47 -19.85 12.32 5.67
N PRO A 48 -18.68 12.53 5.04
CA PRO A 48 -18.19 13.87 4.78
C PRO A 48 -19.14 14.60 3.84
N SER A 49 -19.37 15.90 4.09
CA SER A 49 -20.14 16.71 3.15
C SER A 49 -19.51 16.65 1.74
N PRO A 50 -20.29 16.80 0.65
CA PRO A 50 -19.75 16.77 -0.71
C PRO A 50 -18.60 17.77 -0.94
N ASP A 51 -18.63 18.91 -0.24
CA ASP A 51 -17.56 19.91 -0.28
C ASP A 51 -16.31 19.45 0.49
N THR A 52 -16.48 18.72 1.58
CA THR A 52 -15.37 18.07 2.30
C THR A 52 -14.69 17.03 1.42
N MET A 53 -15.46 16.22 0.70
CA MET A 53 -14.93 15.22 -0.24
C MET A 53 -14.09 15.88 -1.34
N ARG A 54 -14.58 16.97 -1.94
CA ARG A 54 -13.84 17.77 -2.93
C ARG A 54 -12.57 18.40 -2.37
N GLY A 55 -12.61 18.83 -1.10
CA GLY A 55 -11.42 19.33 -0.41
C GLY A 55 -10.36 18.25 -0.20
N MET A 56 -10.78 17.00 0.04
CA MET A 56 -9.86 15.86 0.14
C MET A 56 -9.29 15.46 -1.23
N GLU A 57 -10.09 15.53 -2.30
CA GLU A 57 -9.59 15.35 -3.67
C GLU A 57 -8.52 16.41 -4.00
N ASP A 58 -8.76 17.68 -3.67
CA ASP A 58 -7.79 18.77 -3.87
C ASP A 58 -6.49 18.52 -3.08
N ALA A 59 -6.58 18.13 -1.80
CA ALA A 59 -5.42 17.83 -0.97
C ALA A 59 -4.63 16.59 -1.44
N TRP A 60 -5.31 15.60 -2.01
CA TRP A 60 -4.68 14.42 -2.62
C TRP A 60 -3.92 14.80 -3.89
N ILE A 61 -4.51 15.66 -4.73
CA ILE A 61 -3.82 16.20 -5.91
C ILE A 61 -2.59 17.01 -5.47
N ASP A 62 -2.73 17.90 -4.48
CA ASP A 62 -1.63 18.76 -4.05
C ASP A 62 -0.51 17.95 -3.33
N GLY A 63 -0.88 16.89 -2.58
CA GLY A 63 0.06 15.98 -1.94
C GLY A 63 0.84 15.10 -2.93
N ASN A 64 0.18 14.66 -4.00
CA ASN A 64 0.81 13.93 -5.10
C ASN A 64 1.40 14.86 -6.17
N ALA A 65 1.12 16.18 -6.18
CA ALA A 65 1.67 17.11 -7.16
C ALA A 65 3.15 17.43 -6.90
N GLY A 66 3.67 17.16 -5.70
CA GLY A 66 5.12 17.12 -5.45
C GLY A 66 5.80 15.88 -6.05
N GLU A 67 5.01 14.83 -6.30
CA GLU A 67 5.36 13.53 -6.88
C GLU A 67 4.54 13.34 -8.17
N LEU A 68 4.59 14.33 -9.08
CA LEU A 68 3.79 14.32 -10.32
C LEU A 68 3.84 12.90 -10.90
N PRO A 69 2.70 12.19 -11.04
CA PRO A 69 2.69 10.86 -11.61
C PRO A 69 2.97 11.05 -13.08
N SER A 70 4.25 11.02 -13.44
CA SER A 70 4.70 10.87 -14.80
C SER A 70 4.16 9.53 -15.26
N ALA A 71 2.98 9.54 -15.89
CA ALA A 71 2.29 8.42 -16.51
C ALA A 71 2.80 7.08 -15.97
N ALA A 72 2.29 6.66 -14.80
CA ALA A 72 2.72 5.45 -14.11
C ALA A 72 2.80 4.33 -15.13
N SER A 73 4.04 3.99 -15.50
CA SER A 73 4.28 2.94 -16.46
C SER A 73 3.77 1.66 -15.79
N PRO A 74 2.99 0.80 -16.47
CA PRO A 74 2.52 -0.44 -15.85
C PRO A 74 3.66 -1.31 -15.30
N LEU A 75 4.89 -1.12 -15.80
CA LEU A 75 6.11 -1.71 -15.24
C LEU A 75 6.51 -1.12 -13.88
N GLU A 76 6.32 0.16 -13.62
CA GLU A 76 6.73 0.83 -12.37
C GLU A 76 5.84 0.40 -11.20
N ASP A 77 4.53 0.23 -11.45
CA ASP A 77 3.59 -0.34 -10.48
C ASP A 77 3.94 -1.80 -10.16
N ASP A 78 4.31 -2.60 -11.17
CA ASP A 78 4.70 -4.00 -10.97
C ASP A 78 6.02 -4.12 -10.19
N ILE A 79 7.01 -3.25 -10.48
CA ILE A 79 8.27 -3.17 -9.72
C ILE A 79 8.02 -2.74 -8.27
N THR A 80 7.13 -1.78 -8.05
CA THR A 80 6.78 -1.30 -6.69
C THR A 80 5.99 -2.35 -5.91
N ASN A 81 5.09 -3.08 -6.57
CA ASN A 81 4.40 -4.21 -5.97
C ASN A 81 5.38 -5.35 -5.63
N MET A 82 6.28 -5.68 -6.56
CA MET A 82 7.29 -6.70 -6.31
C MET A 82 8.24 -6.30 -5.18
N SER A 83 8.67 -5.04 -5.11
CA SER A 83 9.58 -4.56 -4.06
C SER A 83 8.93 -4.62 -2.68
N THR A 84 7.67 -4.23 -2.55
CA THR A 84 6.91 -4.33 -1.29
C THR A 84 6.68 -5.79 -0.87
N VAL A 85 6.36 -6.66 -1.81
CA VAL A 85 6.22 -8.11 -1.56
C VAL A 85 7.56 -8.72 -1.14
N LEU A 86 8.65 -8.37 -1.82
CA LEU A 86 10.00 -8.81 -1.47
C LEU A 86 10.41 -8.32 -0.09
N ASP A 87 10.14 -7.06 0.26
CA ASP A 87 10.43 -6.52 1.59
C ASP A 87 9.72 -7.33 2.69
N VAL A 88 8.44 -7.61 2.52
CA VAL A 88 7.66 -8.44 3.46
C VAL A 88 8.25 -9.86 3.57
N MET A 89 8.66 -10.46 2.45
CA MET A 89 9.24 -11.81 2.41
C MET A 89 10.64 -11.87 3.05
N ILE A 90 11.48 -10.88 2.79
CA ILE A 90 12.82 -10.77 3.41
C ILE A 90 12.66 -10.56 4.92
N ARG A 91 11.76 -9.67 5.33
CA ARG A 91 11.47 -9.44 6.76
C ARG A 91 10.99 -10.71 7.45
N ALA A 92 10.15 -11.51 6.80
CA ALA A 92 9.72 -12.82 7.29
C ALA A 92 10.91 -13.77 7.50
N MET A 93 11.80 -13.85 6.51
CA MET A 93 13.00 -14.68 6.59
C MET A 93 13.94 -14.24 7.73
N MET A 94 14.10 -12.92 7.92
CA MET A 94 14.87 -12.37 9.04
C MET A 94 14.25 -12.73 10.40
N ILE A 95 12.93 -12.64 10.54
CA ILE A 95 12.24 -13.04 11.78
C ILE A 95 12.48 -14.52 12.10
N GLY A 96 12.35 -15.39 11.09
CA GLY A 96 12.65 -16.82 11.24
C GLY A 96 14.10 -17.08 11.63
N PHE A 97 15.03 -16.27 11.10
CA PHE A 97 16.45 -16.41 11.38
C PHE A 97 16.82 -15.98 12.82
N PHE A 98 16.41 -14.78 13.25
CA PHE A 98 16.80 -14.26 14.57
C PHE A 98 16.03 -14.88 15.73
N PHE A 99 14.82 -15.38 15.49
CA PHE A 99 13.96 -15.95 16.52
C PHE A 99 13.49 -17.36 16.15
N PRO A 100 14.41 -18.34 15.99
CA PRO A 100 14.06 -19.62 15.40
C PRO A 100 13.12 -20.44 16.29
N LEU A 101 13.33 -20.46 17.61
CA LEU A 101 12.47 -21.21 18.55
C LEU A 101 11.07 -20.61 18.68
N GLY A 102 10.97 -19.29 18.81
CA GLY A 102 9.68 -18.58 18.85
C GLY A 102 8.89 -18.77 17.55
N SER A 103 9.58 -18.68 16.41
CA SER A 103 8.96 -18.91 15.10
C SER A 103 8.46 -20.34 14.94
N VAL A 104 9.20 -21.37 15.36
CA VAL A 104 8.74 -22.78 15.30
C VAL A 104 7.49 -23.00 16.12
N THR A 105 7.47 -22.54 17.38
CA THR A 105 6.30 -22.70 18.25
C THR A 105 5.07 -22.01 17.68
N TRP A 106 5.25 -20.88 16.99
CA TRP A 106 4.17 -20.15 16.34
C TRP A 106 3.74 -20.76 14.99
N LEU A 107 4.67 -21.30 14.20
CA LEU A 107 4.40 -21.98 12.92
C LEU A 107 3.54 -23.24 13.07
N LEU A 108 3.56 -23.88 14.25
CA LEU A 108 2.68 -24.99 14.57
C LEU A 108 1.19 -24.56 14.62
N ARG A 109 0.91 -23.26 14.71
CA ARG A 109 -0.44 -22.69 14.65
C ARG A 109 -0.83 -22.43 13.18
N GLN A 110 -1.43 -23.44 12.55
CA GLN A 110 -1.71 -23.48 11.10
C GLN A 110 -2.73 -22.44 10.60
N ASP A 111 -3.56 -21.87 11.49
CA ASP A 111 -4.74 -21.09 11.08
C ASP A 111 -4.47 -19.59 10.90
N VAL A 112 -3.29 -19.08 11.28
CA VAL A 112 -3.10 -17.64 11.46
C VAL A 112 -2.46 -16.95 10.24
N TRP A 113 -1.76 -17.67 9.36
CA TRP A 113 -0.82 -17.08 8.40
C TRP A 113 -1.05 -17.48 6.94
N GLY A 114 -0.81 -16.55 6.02
CA GLY A 114 -0.78 -16.82 4.58
C GLY A 114 0.38 -17.74 4.19
N GLU A 115 0.16 -18.58 3.17
CA GLU A 115 1.06 -19.66 2.74
C GLU A 115 2.48 -19.17 2.41
N LYS A 116 2.60 -18.04 1.70
CA LYS A 116 3.89 -17.45 1.31
C LYS A 116 4.71 -16.98 2.52
N TRP A 117 4.05 -16.36 3.50
CA TRP A 117 4.74 -15.84 4.68
C TRP A 117 5.31 -16.98 5.52
N ARG A 118 4.56 -18.08 5.64
CA ARG A 118 4.99 -19.30 6.33
C ARG A 118 6.27 -19.90 5.74
N ILE A 119 6.39 -19.92 4.41
CA ILE A 119 7.56 -20.48 3.72
C ILE A 119 8.82 -19.67 4.05
N PHE A 120 8.74 -18.34 4.00
CA PHE A 120 9.91 -17.47 4.26
C PHE A 120 10.32 -17.45 5.74
N VAL A 121 9.37 -17.42 6.67
CA VAL A 121 9.72 -17.59 8.09
C VAL A 121 10.36 -18.96 8.32
N GLY A 122 9.79 -20.03 7.73
CA GLY A 122 10.32 -21.38 7.83
C GLY A 122 11.74 -21.52 7.27
N SER A 123 12.06 -20.90 6.12
CA SER A 123 13.40 -20.92 5.56
C SER A 123 14.42 -20.24 6.47
N GLY A 124 14.05 -19.10 7.08
CA GLY A 124 14.87 -18.41 8.08
C GLY A 124 15.19 -19.29 9.29
N VAL A 125 14.19 -20.01 9.82
CA VAL A 125 14.38 -20.96 10.92
C VAL A 125 15.37 -22.06 10.54
N VAL A 126 15.22 -22.65 9.35
CA VAL A 126 16.09 -23.73 8.86
C VAL A 126 17.55 -23.25 8.74
N LEU A 127 17.76 -22.04 8.22
CA LEU A 127 19.09 -21.42 8.15
C LEU A 127 19.72 -21.29 9.53
N SER A 128 18.96 -20.82 10.53
CA SER A 128 19.47 -20.68 11.90
C SER A 128 19.82 -21.98 12.58
N LEU A 129 18.99 -23.01 12.40
CA LEU A 129 19.28 -24.34 12.93
C LEU A 129 20.54 -24.92 12.28
N THR A 130 20.67 -24.75 10.96
CA THR A 130 21.85 -25.19 10.21
C THR A 130 23.13 -24.52 10.73
N VAL A 131 23.11 -23.18 10.87
CA VAL A 131 24.23 -22.41 11.43
C VAL A 131 24.54 -22.85 12.87
N GLY A 132 23.52 -23.03 13.72
CA GLY A 132 23.69 -23.49 15.09
C GLY A 132 24.34 -24.87 15.18
N ILE A 133 23.93 -25.82 14.32
CA ILE A 133 24.52 -27.16 14.23
C ILE A 133 25.99 -27.08 13.78
N PHE A 134 26.30 -26.30 12.75
CA PHE A 134 27.68 -26.14 12.30
C PHE A 134 28.56 -25.48 13.36
N MET A 135 28.05 -24.50 14.09
CA MET A 135 28.80 -23.83 15.16
C MET A 135 29.05 -24.76 16.35
N THR A 136 28.08 -25.58 16.75
CA THR A 136 28.32 -26.56 17.84
C THR A 136 29.30 -27.65 17.42
N MET A 137 29.25 -28.13 16.17
CA MET A 137 30.19 -29.14 15.67
C MET A 137 31.61 -28.59 15.48
N GLY A 138 31.73 -27.29 15.16
CA GLY A 138 33.00 -26.60 15.06
C GLY A 138 33.63 -26.27 16.41
N SER A 139 32.84 -26.21 17.49
CA SER A 139 33.32 -25.96 18.85
C SER A 139 34.02 -27.16 19.50
N GLU A 140 33.88 -28.37 18.95
CA GLU A 140 34.46 -29.61 19.49
C GLU A 140 35.91 -29.87 19.01
N ARG A 141 36.56 -28.89 18.38
CA ARG A 141 37.96 -28.94 17.93
C ARG A 141 38.77 -27.81 18.55
#